data_AF-A0A3B8VG38-F1
#
_entry.id   AF-A0A3B8VG38-F1
#
_cell.length_a   1.000
_cell.length_b   1.000
_cell.length_c   1.000
_cell.angle_alpha   90.00
_cell.angle_beta   90.00
_cell.angle_gamma   90.00
#
_symmetry.space_group_name_H-M   'P 1'
#
loop_
_entity.id
_entity.type
_entity.pdbx_description
1 polymer ?
#
loop_
_entity_poly.entity_id
_entity_poly.type
_entity_poly.pdbx_seq_one_letter_code
_entity_poly.pdbx_strand_id
1 'polypeptide(L)' 'MVKPKVERETKNAKFKRIASGRTSRILEDLRLLGNCANTGNYTYTENEVTKIFSAIEKELKRTKSLFNKPQTEFSLD' A
#
# COMPACT_ATOMS: atom_id res chain seq x y z
N MET A 1 -14.75 -13.56 -1.34
CA MET A 1 -15.75 -12.73 -2.07
C MET A 1 -15.08 -12.03 -3.23
N VAL A 2 -15.32 -12.46 -4.46
CA VAL A 2 -14.78 -11.81 -5.68
C VAL A 2 -15.63 -10.55 -5.92
N LYS A 3 -14.98 -9.38 -6.07
CA LYS A 3 -15.71 -8.13 -6.33
C LYS A 3 -16.44 -8.25 -7.69
N PRO A 4 -17.73 -7.92 -7.79
CA PRO A 4 -18.48 -8.03 -9.04
C PRO A 4 -17.81 -7.23 -10.16
N LYS A 5 -17.75 -7.84 -11.35
CA LYS A 5 -17.29 -7.18 -12.59
C LYS A 5 -18.39 -6.23 -13.04
N VAL A 6 -18.13 -4.92 -12.99
CA VAL A 6 -19.07 -3.92 -13.51
C VAL A 6 -18.89 -3.85 -15.02
N GLU A 7 -19.90 -4.28 -15.78
CA GLU A 7 -19.87 -4.16 -17.24
C GLU A 7 -19.99 -2.69 -17.65
N ARG A 8 -19.18 -2.25 -18.63
CA ARG A 8 -19.14 -0.88 -19.20
C ARG A 8 -18.56 0.24 -18.31
N GLU A 9 -17.72 -0.08 -17.31
CA GLU A 9 -17.01 0.96 -16.55
C GLU A 9 -15.91 1.67 -17.36
N THR A 10 -15.76 2.99 -17.19
CA THR A 10 -14.64 3.74 -17.80
C THR A 10 -13.32 3.38 -17.12
N LYS A 11 -12.18 3.55 -17.83
CA LYS A 11 -10.84 3.32 -17.24
C LYS A 11 -10.63 4.08 -15.93
N ASN A 12 -11.10 5.33 -15.86
CA ASN A 12 -11.03 6.15 -14.64
C ASN A 12 -11.94 5.63 -13.52
N ALA A 13 -13.18 5.25 -13.83
CA ALA A 13 -14.10 4.69 -12.84
C ALA A 13 -13.57 3.37 -12.27
N LYS A 14 -13.02 2.51 -13.14
CA LYS A 14 -12.33 1.28 -12.75
C LYS A 14 -11.15 1.57 -11.81
N PHE A 15 -10.30 2.53 -12.17
CA PHE A 15 -9.17 2.93 -11.33
C PHE A 15 -9.64 3.36 -9.94
N LYS A 16 -10.59 4.30 -9.85
CA LYS A 16 -11.13 4.77 -8.57
C LYS A 16 -11.68 3.62 -7.73
N ARG A 17 -12.53 2.77 -8.29
CA ARG A 17 -13.13 1.62 -7.59
C ARG A 17 -12.08 0.65 -7.04
N ILE A 18 -11.08 0.30 -7.86
CA ILE A 18 -10.04 -0.64 -7.48
C ILE A 18 -9.06 -0.02 -6.50
N ALA A 19 -8.58 1.20 -6.78
CA ALA A 19 -7.63 1.92 -5.94
C ALA A 19 -8.21 2.20 -4.55
N SER A 20 -9.40 2.81 -4.46
CA SER A 20 -10.06 3.07 -3.17
C SER A 20 -10.22 1.79 -2.36
N GLY A 21 -10.69 0.71 -3.01
CA GLY A 21 -10.85 -0.57 -2.33
C GLY A 21 -9.55 -1.25 -1.91
N ARG A 22 -8.41 -0.93 -2.52
CA ARG A 22 -7.08 -1.39 -2.09
C ARG A 22 -6.57 -0.52 -0.95
N THR A 23 -6.72 0.80 -1.05
CA THR A 23 -6.35 1.76 -0.01
C THR A 23 -7.07 1.47 1.30
N SER A 24 -8.39 1.23 1.28
CA SER A 24 -9.14 0.90 2.49
C SER A 24 -8.63 -0.37 3.19
N ARG A 25 -8.24 -1.39 2.42
CA ARG A 25 -7.68 -2.63 2.98
C ARG A 25 -6.32 -2.41 3.62
N ILE A 26 -5.42 -1.69 2.94
CA ILE A 26 -4.11 -1.35 3.47
C ILE A 26 -4.24 -0.56 4.77
N LEU A 27 -5.14 0.41 4.83
CA LEU A 27 -5.38 1.19 6.06
C LEU A 27 -5.92 0.31 7.19
N GLU A 28 -6.79 -0.65 6.89
CA GLU A 28 -7.30 -1.59 7.88
C GLU A 28 -6.21 -2.53 8.40
N ASP A 29 -5.41 -3.10 7.51
CA ASP A 29 -4.29 -3.96 7.88
C ASP A 29 -3.27 -3.21 8.75
N LEU A 30 -3.01 -1.93 8.47
CA LEU A 30 -2.15 -1.08 9.31
C LEU A 30 -2.74 -0.82 10.70
N ARG A 31 -4.06 -0.65 10.82
CA ARG A 31 -4.73 -0.52 12.13
C ARG A 31 -4.62 -1.81 12.93
N LEU A 32 -4.88 -2.95 12.29
CA LEU A 32 -4.76 -4.26 12.92
C LEU A 32 -3.32 -4.53 13.37
N LEU A 33 -2.33 -4.16 12.55
CA LEU A 33 -0.92 -4.22 12.93
C LEU A 33 -0.63 -3.33 14.15
N GLY A 34 -1.24 -2.15 14.23
CA GLY A 34 -1.14 -1.26 15.40
C GLY A 34 -1.64 -1.89 16.70
N ASN A 35 -2.64 -2.78 16.64
CA ASN A 35 -3.11 -3.50 17.82
C ASN A 35 -2.05 -4.42 18.44
N CYS A 36 -1.07 -4.86 17.65
CA CYS A 36 0.06 -5.66 18.14
C CYS A 36 1.01 -4.86 19.05
N ALA A 37 0.89 -3.53 19.10
CA ALA A 37 1.65 -2.68 20.03
C ALA A 37 1.22 -2.83 21.50
N ASN A 38 0.14 -3.58 21.78
CA ASN A 38 -0.27 -3.87 23.13
C ASN A 38 0.69 -4.87 23.80
N THR A 39 1.61 -4.35 24.62
CA THR A 39 2.60 -5.14 25.36
C THR A 39 2.01 -6.00 26.47
N GLY A 40 0.74 -5.79 26.85
CA GLY A 40 0.02 -6.68 27.76
C GLY A 40 -0.35 -8.02 27.13
N ASN A 41 -0.49 -8.06 25.79
CA ASN A 41 -0.84 -9.26 25.04
C ASN A 41 0.36 -9.85 24.27
N TYR A 42 1.38 -9.04 23.99
CA TYR A 42 2.50 -9.41 23.13
C TYR A 42 3.84 -8.99 23.73
N THR A 43 4.89 -9.73 23.38
CA THR A 43 6.27 -9.35 23.64
C THR A 43 7.00 -9.28 22.31
N TYR A 44 7.74 -8.20 22.11
CA TYR A 44 8.50 -7.95 20.90
C TYR A 44 9.69 -7.06 21.22
N THR A 45 10.69 -7.11 20.35
CA THR A 45 11.88 -6.28 20.40
C THR A 45 11.76 -5.10 19.45
N GLU A 46 12.52 -4.04 19.73
CA GLU A 46 12.61 -2.88 18.82
C GLU A 46 13.12 -3.28 17.43
N ASN A 47 13.99 -4.29 17.35
CA ASN A 47 14.51 -4.82 16.09
C ASN A 47 13.40 -5.48 15.25
N GLU A 48 12.49 -6.23 15.88
CA GLU A 48 11.35 -6.85 15.18
C GLU A 48 10.39 -5.79 14.64
N VAL A 49 10.07 -4.77 15.45
CA VAL A 49 9.27 -3.61 15.02
C VAL A 49 9.94 -2.90 13.85
N THR A 50 11.25 -2.66 13.94
CA THR A 50 12.04 -2.03 12.88
C THR A 50 11.98 -2.81 11.57
N LYS A 51 12.11 -4.15 11.63
CA LYS A 51 12.03 -5.01 10.43
C LYS A 51 10.65 -4.95 9.77
N ILE A 52 9.59 -4.96 10.57
CA ILE A 52 8.20 -4.86 10.08
C ILE A 52 8.02 -3.55 9.28
N PHE A 53 8.34 -2.41 9.89
CA PHE A 53 8.13 -1.12 9.23
C PHE A 53 9.08 -0.89 8.05
N SER A 54 10.33 -1.33 8.16
CA SER A 54 11.28 -1.27 7.04
C SER A 54 10.77 -2.00 5.78
N ALA A 55 10.15 -3.17 5.96
CA ALA A 55 9.56 -3.92 4.86
C ALA A 55 8.37 -3.18 4.22
N ILE A 56 7.47 -2.62 5.05
CA ILE A 56 6.31 -1.84 4.59
C ILE A 56 6.76 -0.58 3.85
N GLU A 57 7.71 0.17 4.40
CA GLU A 57 8.24 1.39 3.80
C GLU A 57 8.92 1.14 2.46
N LYS A 58 9.69 0.06 2.34
CA LYS A 58 10.33 -0.35 1.09
C LYS A 58 9.30 -0.60 0.00
N GLU A 59 8.24 -1.36 0.29
CA GLU A 59 7.20 -1.65 -0.69
C GLU A 59 6.34 -0.41 -0.99
N LEU A 60 6.09 0.45 0.01
CA LEU A 60 5.41 1.73 -0.19
C LEU A 60 6.21 2.64 -1.13
N LYS A 61 7.52 2.76 -0.92
CA LYS A 61 8.42 3.55 -1.79
C LYS A 61 8.41 3.01 -3.21
N ARG A 62 8.56 1.70 -3.37
CA ARG A 62 8.48 1.02 -4.68
C ARG A 62 7.13 1.24 -5.37
N THR A 63 6.02 1.12 -4.64
CA THR A 63 4.69 1.30 -5.22
C THR A 63 4.46 2.75 -5.65
N LYS A 64 4.88 3.72 -4.82
CA LYS A 64 4.83 5.15 -5.17
C LYS A 64 5.63 5.48 -6.42
N SER A 65 6.80 4.87 -6.61
CA SER A 65 7.61 5.14 -7.80
C SER A 65 6.95 4.69 -9.11
N LEU A 66 6.02 3.73 -9.08
CA LEU A 66 5.25 3.34 -10.28
C LEU A 66 4.28 4.43 -10.76
N PHE A 67 3.85 5.33 -9.88
CA PHE A 67 3.00 6.48 -10.24
C PHE A 67 3.84 7.66 -10.72
N ASN A 68 5.08 7.76 -10.26
CA ASN A 68 6.04 8.75 -10.70
C ASN A 68 6.82 8.18 -11.89
N LYS A 69 6.20 8.13 -13.07
CA LYS A 69 6.95 7.83 -14.29
C LYS A 69 8.09 8.85 -14.39
N PRO A 70 9.36 8.43 -14.47
CA PRO A 70 10.40 9.36 -14.86
C PRO A 70 10.07 9.80 -16.30
N GLN A 71 9.96 11.10 -16.55
CA GLN A 71 10.16 11.60 -17.90
C GLN A 71 11.64 11.41 -18.21
N THR A 72 12.02 10.22 -18.63
CA THR A 72 13.29 10.00 -19.31
C THR A 72 13.11 10.42 -20.77
N GLU A 73 13.03 11.73 -21.00
CA GLU A 73 13.69 12.27 -22.19
C GLU A 73 15.11 12.59 -21.73
N PHE A 74 16.04 11.71 -22.09
CA PHE A 74 17.44 12.05 -22.06
C PHE A 74 17.67 13.05 -23.20
N SER A 75 17.91 14.32 -22.87
CA SER A 75 18.37 15.36 -23.81
C SER A 75 19.86 15.58 -23.60
N LEU A 76 20.62 15.62 -24.70
CA LEU A 76 21.99 16.15 -24.73
C LEU A 76 22.04 17.58 -25.31
N ASP A 77 20.88 18.14 -25.66
CA ASP A 77 20.73 19.55 -26.06
C ASP A 77 20.61 20.46 -24.83
#